data_AF-A0A847H0I0-F1
#
_entry.id   AF-A0A847H0I0-F1
#
_cell.length_a   1.000
_cell.length_b   1.000
_cell.length_c   1.000
_cell.angle_alpha   90.00
_cell.angle_beta   90.00
_cell.angle_gamma   90.00
#
_symmetry.space_group_name_H-M   'P 1'
#
loop_
_entity.id
_entity.type
_entity.pdbx_description
1 polymer ?
#
loop_
_entity_poly.entity_id
_entity_poly.type
_entity_poly.pdbx_seq_one_letter_code
_entity_poly.pdbx_strand_id
1 'polypeptide(L)'
;MNELSVYERITDPIKAIETLGDVIAKSRIFGCESLEQGKVLAWECLARRTPPLQLKETYHLINTSQGTALTMRADAMLAGFLSLGGRHRIIQRDGERAAVEMSYAGQTVTFECTYADAKEAGLTDGKKGEKENWSSPRQRMQMLWARTVSDGVRAMAPQVCAGKYTPEDFGRNLDADHDPQVVDGQVVEISTPPATVEPLRNKPAGTDPAGMEASQAASDSTAVGSRECTANQRVQIEIYFDELLLNAEQRDAVLRKRGVGVVRSLTVAQADELLAALERKAAQMLAGESKQPEDANQTPVSGPASQVQIDELKKTLLPALAQSHPDLYAKLTAKIRAFGKLADLTFEQARSLIQQVKTKNLEAFFAASLEKPVLTASAVTDP
;
A
#
# COMPACT_ATOMS: atom_id res chain seq x y z
N MET A 1 12.32 39.73 7.60
CA MET A 1 12.92 38.38 7.47
C MET A 1 12.00 37.58 6.58
N ASN A 2 12.44 37.23 5.37
CA ASN A 2 11.70 36.34 4.48
C ASN A 2 11.96 34.91 4.99
N GLU A 3 11.05 34.39 5.82
CA GLU A 3 11.16 33.02 6.28
C GLU A 3 10.71 32.10 5.15
N LEU A 4 11.68 31.52 4.43
CA LEU A 4 11.38 30.59 3.35
C LEU A 4 10.64 29.39 3.94
N SER A 5 9.47 29.06 3.38
CA SER A 5 8.69 27.90 3.81
C SER A 5 9.45 26.60 3.55
N VAL A 6 9.08 25.50 4.22
CA VAL A 6 9.76 24.19 4.08
C VAL A 6 9.94 23.78 2.61
N TYR A 7 8.95 24.08 1.76
CA TYR A 7 8.99 23.78 0.32
C TYR A 7 9.93 24.67 -0.50
N GLU A 8 10.18 25.92 -0.07
CA GLU A 8 11.14 26.82 -0.70
C GLU A 8 12.60 26.42 -0.44
N ARG A 9 12.85 25.62 0.61
CA ARG A 9 14.19 25.13 0.95
C ARG A 9 14.58 23.84 0.23
N ILE A 10 13.69 23.30 -0.60
CA ILE A 10 13.94 22.10 -1.38
C ILE A 10 14.84 22.46 -2.56
N THR A 11 16.11 22.06 -2.48
CA THR A 11 17.10 22.30 -3.55
C THR A 11 16.88 21.40 -4.77
N ASP A 12 16.45 20.16 -4.55
CA ASP A 12 16.19 19.17 -5.59
C ASP A 12 14.76 18.61 -5.44
N PRO A 13 13.80 19.16 -6.20
CA PRO A 13 12.41 18.74 -6.13
C PRO A 13 12.18 17.28 -6.52
N ILE A 14 12.95 16.76 -7.48
CA ILE A 14 12.78 15.38 -7.95
C ILE A 14 13.21 14.40 -6.86
N LYS A 15 14.37 14.64 -6.26
CA LYS A 15 14.84 13.83 -5.12
C LYS A 15 13.92 13.94 -3.90
N ALA A 16 13.34 15.12 -3.67
CA ALA A 16 12.36 15.31 -2.61
C ALA A 16 11.07 14.50 -2.87
N ILE A 17 10.59 14.45 -4.12
CA ILE A 17 9.46 13.60 -4.53
C ILE A 17 9.76 12.12 -4.28
N GLU A 18 10.97 11.66 -4.63
CA GLU A 18 11.36 10.27 -4.38
C GLU A 18 11.38 9.92 -2.89
N THR A 19 11.99 10.79 -2.08
CA THR A 19 12.12 10.56 -0.63
C THR A 19 10.76 10.65 0.06
N LEU A 20 9.98 11.68 -0.24
CA LEU A 20 8.64 11.87 0.34
C LEU A 20 7.68 10.79 -0.14
N GLY A 21 7.76 10.39 -1.41
CA GLY A 21 6.94 9.34 -1.99
C GLY A 21 7.20 7.97 -1.35
N ASP A 22 8.47 7.64 -1.08
CA ASP A 22 8.86 6.44 -0.34
C ASP A 22 8.28 6.43 1.08
N VAL A 23 8.33 7.56 1.79
CA VAL A 23 7.74 7.69 3.14
C VAL A 23 6.20 7.55 3.09
N ILE A 24 5.54 8.17 2.11
CA ILE A 24 4.09 8.07 1.93
C ILE A 24 3.69 6.62 1.65
N ALA A 25 4.39 5.93 0.75
CA ALA A 25 4.11 4.54 0.42
C ALA A 25 4.34 3.61 1.62
N LYS A 26 5.48 3.72 2.30
CA LYS A 26 5.82 2.87 3.46
C LYS A 26 4.88 3.07 4.65
N SER A 27 4.43 4.31 4.89
CA SER A 27 3.46 4.60 5.95
C SER A 27 2.04 4.16 5.61
N ARG A 28 1.77 3.77 4.36
CA ARG A 28 0.43 3.46 3.82
C ARG A 28 -0.58 4.58 4.07
N ILE A 29 -0.09 5.82 4.22
CA ILE A 29 -0.95 6.98 4.37
C ILE A 29 -1.75 7.15 3.07
N PHE A 30 -2.97 7.69 3.18
CA PHE A 30 -3.99 7.68 2.12
C PHE A 30 -4.52 6.30 1.66
N GLY A 31 -4.05 5.18 2.19
CA GLY A 31 -4.33 3.86 1.59
C GLY A 31 -3.40 3.55 0.42
N CYS A 32 -2.23 4.21 0.38
CA CYS A 32 -1.20 3.97 -0.62
C CYS A 32 -0.64 2.54 -0.48
N GLU A 33 -0.59 1.80 -1.58
CA GLU A 33 -0.14 0.41 -1.66
C GLU A 33 1.14 0.26 -2.49
N SER A 34 1.49 1.25 -3.33
CA SER A 34 2.67 1.21 -4.19
C SER A 34 3.57 2.45 -4.03
N LEU A 35 4.84 2.31 -4.42
CA LEU A 35 5.80 3.42 -4.41
C LEU A 35 5.40 4.50 -5.43
N GLU A 36 4.87 4.09 -6.58
CA GLU A 36 4.44 4.97 -7.67
C GLU A 36 3.29 5.86 -7.21
N GLN A 37 2.29 5.29 -6.53
CA GLN A 37 1.20 6.06 -5.89
C GLN A 37 1.77 7.08 -4.90
N GLY A 38 2.74 6.67 -4.07
CA GLY A 38 3.39 7.54 -3.10
C GLY A 38 4.11 8.71 -3.77
N LYS A 39 4.84 8.46 -4.85
CA LYS A 39 5.54 9.49 -5.64
C LYS A 39 4.57 10.48 -6.29
N VAL A 40 3.44 10.02 -6.82
CA VAL A 40 2.40 10.91 -7.38
C VAL A 40 1.81 11.83 -6.31
N LEU A 41 1.53 11.30 -5.11
CA LEU A 41 1.04 12.11 -3.98
C LEU A 41 2.10 13.09 -3.48
N ALA A 42 3.36 12.68 -3.43
CA ALA A 42 4.46 13.55 -3.07
C ALA A 42 4.59 14.70 -4.08
N TRP A 43 4.48 14.42 -5.38
CA TRP A 43 4.43 15.44 -6.42
C TRP A 43 3.30 16.43 -6.15
N GLU A 44 2.08 15.95 -5.89
CA GLU A 44 0.94 16.82 -5.63
C GLU A 44 1.15 17.71 -4.38
N CYS A 45 1.72 17.14 -3.32
CA CYS A 45 2.08 17.88 -2.12
C CYS A 45 3.07 19.01 -2.41
N LEU A 46 4.09 18.75 -3.24
CA LEU A 46 5.06 19.77 -3.65
C LEU A 46 4.42 20.84 -4.55
N ALA A 47 3.62 20.43 -5.54
CA ALA A 47 2.95 21.34 -6.48
C ALA A 47 1.98 22.29 -5.76
N ARG A 48 1.21 21.77 -4.81
CA ARG A 48 0.28 22.57 -3.98
C ARG A 48 0.91 23.19 -2.75
N ARG A 49 2.21 22.93 -2.50
CA ARG A 49 2.94 23.40 -1.31
C ARG A 49 2.20 23.05 -0.01
N THR A 50 1.63 21.84 0.03
CA THR A 50 0.73 21.37 1.08
C THR A 50 1.28 20.07 1.69
N PRO A 51 1.32 19.92 3.03
CA PRO A 51 1.81 18.71 3.67
C PRO A 51 0.88 17.52 3.40
N PRO A 52 1.41 16.27 3.36
CA PRO A 52 0.60 15.09 3.08
C PRO A 52 -0.63 14.95 4.00
N LEU A 53 -0.49 15.28 5.29
CA LEU A 53 -1.62 15.20 6.23
C LEU A 53 -2.76 16.15 5.87
N GLN A 54 -2.45 17.36 5.41
CA GLN A 54 -3.46 18.32 4.97
C GLN A 54 -4.10 17.90 3.63
N LEU A 55 -3.34 17.26 2.74
CA LEU A 55 -3.92 16.65 1.55
C LEU A 55 -4.91 15.52 1.94
N LYS A 56 -4.60 14.72 2.96
CA LYS A 56 -5.46 13.63 3.48
C LYS A 56 -6.75 14.15 4.13
N GLU A 57 -6.74 15.37 4.65
CA GLU A 57 -7.96 16.01 5.15
C GLU A 57 -8.98 16.28 4.03
N THR A 58 -8.52 16.47 2.80
CA THR A 58 -9.40 16.80 1.67
C THR A 58 -9.70 15.58 0.80
N TYR A 59 -8.70 14.71 0.59
CA TYR A 59 -8.77 13.63 -0.38
C TYR A 59 -8.52 12.26 0.25
N HIS A 60 -9.03 11.22 -0.39
CA HIS A 60 -8.60 9.85 -0.18
C HIS A 60 -8.27 9.16 -1.50
N LEU A 61 -7.51 8.08 -1.44
CA LEU A 61 -7.30 7.20 -2.60
C LEU A 61 -8.34 6.10 -2.57
N ILE A 62 -8.93 5.86 -3.74
CA ILE A 62 -9.73 4.67 -4.00
C ILE A 62 -9.00 3.84 -5.03
N ASN A 63 -8.70 2.60 -4.69
CA ASN A 63 -8.25 1.61 -5.65
C ASN A 63 -9.48 1.06 -6.39
N THR A 64 -9.50 1.26 -7.70
CA THR A 64 -10.50 0.73 -8.64
C THR A 64 -9.83 -0.30 -9.54
N SER A 65 -10.62 -1.09 -10.27
CA SER A 65 -10.08 -2.01 -11.29
C SER A 65 -9.27 -1.31 -12.38
N GLN A 66 -9.57 -0.04 -12.66
CA GLN A 66 -8.85 0.78 -13.65
C GLN A 66 -7.67 1.56 -13.06
N GLY A 67 -7.31 1.31 -11.79
CA GLY A 67 -6.21 1.96 -11.10
C GLY A 67 -6.66 2.80 -9.90
N THR A 68 -5.78 3.69 -9.45
CA THR A 68 -5.99 4.46 -8.22
C THR A 68 -6.48 5.87 -8.52
N ALA A 69 -7.65 6.23 -7.99
CA ALA A 69 -8.23 7.55 -8.13
C ALA A 69 -8.10 8.35 -6.83
N LEU A 70 -7.69 9.62 -6.94
CA LEU A 70 -7.75 10.58 -5.85
C LEU A 70 -9.13 11.23 -5.85
N THR A 71 -9.89 11.04 -4.77
CA THR A 71 -11.27 11.52 -4.67
C THR A 71 -11.44 12.45 -3.48
N MET A 72 -12.34 13.42 -3.60
CA MET A 72 -12.63 14.38 -2.54
C MET A 72 -13.67 13.81 -1.58
N ARG A 73 -13.39 13.90 -0.27
CA ARG A 73 -14.31 13.41 0.76
C ARG A 73 -15.55 14.29 0.87
N ALA A 74 -16.72 13.69 1.08
CA ALA A 74 -17.98 14.43 1.26
C ALA A 74 -17.89 15.48 2.40
N ASP A 75 -17.20 15.16 3.48
CA ASP A 75 -16.98 16.11 4.59
C ASP A 75 -16.17 17.33 4.15
N ALA A 76 -15.17 17.13 3.28
CA ALA A 76 -14.37 18.21 2.72
C ALA A 76 -15.17 19.05 1.73
N MET A 77 -16.06 18.43 0.95
CA MET A 77 -17.00 19.16 0.09
C MET A 77 -17.94 20.03 0.91
N LEU A 78 -18.51 19.49 1.99
CA LEU A 78 -19.39 20.24 2.87
C LEU A 78 -18.65 21.40 3.55
N ALA A 79 -17.41 21.18 4.00
CA ALA A 79 -16.57 22.24 4.55
C ALA A 79 -16.30 23.35 3.52
N GLY A 80 -16.01 22.99 2.27
CA GLY A 80 -15.86 23.95 1.16
C GLY A 80 -17.14 24.74 0.90
N PHE A 81 -18.30 24.07 0.88
CA PHE A 81 -19.60 24.70 0.73
C PHE A 81 -19.89 25.71 1.85
N LEU A 82 -19.64 25.34 3.10
CA LEU A 82 -19.78 26.22 4.25
C LEU A 82 -18.83 27.43 4.18
N SER A 83 -17.60 27.21 3.72
CA SER A 83 -16.58 28.27 3.57
C SER A 83 -16.97 29.32 2.53
N LEU A 84 -17.76 28.94 1.54
CA LEU A 84 -18.33 29.87 0.55
C LEU A 84 -19.56 30.63 1.08
N GLY A 85 -19.97 30.41 2.33
CA GLY A 85 -21.17 31.00 2.93
C GLY A 85 -22.43 30.17 2.73
N GLY A 86 -22.31 28.93 2.25
CA GLY A 86 -23.41 27.97 2.23
C GLY A 86 -23.88 27.63 3.63
N ARG A 87 -25.16 27.27 3.77
CA ARG A 87 -25.75 26.76 5.02
C ARG A 87 -26.43 25.44 4.74
N HIS A 88 -26.42 24.54 5.71
CA HIS A 88 -27.18 23.30 5.61
C HIS A 88 -27.93 23.01 6.89
N ARG A 89 -29.05 22.30 6.75
CA ARG A 89 -29.85 21.77 7.85
C ARG A 89 -30.07 20.29 7.60
N ILE A 90 -29.65 19.47 8.55
CA ILE A 90 -29.90 18.03 8.52
C ILE A 90 -31.39 17.82 8.81
N ILE A 91 -32.11 17.23 7.85
CA ILE A 91 -33.52 16.84 8.02
C ILE A 91 -33.58 15.42 8.58
N GLN A 92 -32.80 14.50 8.00
CA GLN A 92 -32.74 13.11 8.44
C GLN A 92 -31.35 12.53 8.14
N ARG A 93 -30.87 11.64 9.01
CA ARG A 93 -29.59 10.94 8.83
C ARG A 93 -29.60 9.63 9.60
N ASP A 94 -30.09 8.57 8.96
CA ASP A 94 -30.11 7.21 9.50
C ASP A 94 -29.79 6.18 8.42
N GLY A 95 -29.92 4.88 8.76
CA GLY A 95 -29.54 3.77 7.89
C GLY A 95 -30.50 3.50 6.72
N GLU A 96 -31.64 4.19 6.66
CA GLU A 96 -32.67 4.03 5.63
C GLU A 96 -32.79 5.28 4.76
N ARG A 97 -32.60 6.48 5.31
CA ARG A 97 -32.66 7.75 4.59
C ARG A 97 -31.66 8.79 5.12
N ALA A 98 -31.05 9.52 4.18
CA ALA A 98 -30.35 10.76 4.44
C ALA A 98 -31.02 11.89 3.67
N ALA A 99 -31.25 13.02 4.34
CA ALA A 99 -31.82 14.21 3.74
C ALA A 99 -31.27 15.48 4.37
N VAL A 100 -30.93 16.45 3.53
CA VAL A 100 -30.32 17.71 3.91
C VAL A 100 -30.92 18.85 3.09
N GLU A 101 -31.32 19.91 3.77
CA GLU A 101 -31.64 21.19 3.14
C GLU A 101 -30.35 21.99 3.03
N MET A 102 -30.03 22.48 1.83
CA MET A 102 -28.88 23.32 1.57
C MET A 102 -29.32 24.68 1.03
N SER A 103 -28.73 25.75 1.56
CA SER A 103 -28.98 27.11 1.14
C SER A 103 -27.69 27.79 0.67
N TYR A 104 -27.70 28.35 -0.54
CA TYR A 104 -26.58 29.08 -1.11
C TYR A 104 -27.07 30.10 -2.15
N ALA A 105 -26.44 31.27 -2.20
CA ALA A 105 -26.77 32.34 -3.15
C ALA A 105 -28.28 32.70 -3.22
N GLY A 106 -29.00 32.62 -2.10
CA GLY A 106 -30.43 32.92 -2.01
C GLY A 106 -31.37 31.78 -2.44
N GLN A 107 -30.83 30.65 -2.90
CA GLN A 107 -31.60 29.44 -3.19
C GLN A 107 -31.53 28.47 -2.02
N THR A 108 -32.63 27.74 -1.79
CA THR A 108 -32.71 26.65 -0.81
C THR A 108 -33.30 25.44 -1.49
N VAL A 109 -32.61 24.31 -1.41
CA VAL A 109 -33.00 23.04 -2.04
C VAL A 109 -32.79 21.90 -1.05
N THR A 110 -33.71 20.94 -1.05
CA THR A 110 -33.59 19.71 -0.26
C THR A 110 -33.07 18.59 -1.14
N PHE A 111 -32.00 17.95 -0.69
CA PHE A 111 -31.42 16.75 -1.30
C PHE A 111 -31.69 15.55 -0.40
N GLU A 112 -31.98 14.41 -1.00
CA GLU A 112 -32.22 13.17 -0.29
C GLU A 112 -31.67 11.96 -1.04
N CYS A 113 -31.33 10.92 -0.28
CA CYS A 113 -30.97 9.61 -0.80
C CYS A 113 -31.48 8.55 0.18
N THR A 114 -32.22 7.58 -0.33
CA THR A 114 -32.70 6.45 0.46
C THR A 114 -31.88 5.20 0.16
N TYR A 115 -31.91 4.25 1.10
CA TYR A 115 -31.30 2.94 0.90
C TYR A 115 -31.97 2.15 -0.24
N ALA A 116 -33.27 2.34 -0.45
CA ALA A 116 -33.99 1.75 -1.58
C ALA A 116 -33.40 2.25 -2.92
N ASP A 117 -33.21 3.56 -3.07
CA ASP A 117 -32.62 4.15 -4.29
C ASP A 117 -31.18 3.64 -4.51
N ALA A 118 -30.39 3.55 -3.43
CA ALA A 118 -29.03 3.07 -3.51
C ALA A 118 -28.93 1.59 -3.93
N LYS A 119 -29.90 0.77 -3.50
CA LYS A 119 -30.02 -0.63 -3.86
C LYS A 119 -30.47 -0.80 -5.31
N GLU A 120 -31.46 -0.01 -5.76
CA GLU A 120 -31.91 0.01 -7.16
C GLU A 120 -30.78 0.44 -8.10
N ALA A 121 -29.95 1.39 -7.68
CA ALA A 121 -28.77 1.84 -8.42
C ALA A 121 -27.59 0.85 -8.40
N GLY A 122 -27.70 -0.30 -7.73
CA GLY A 122 -26.65 -1.32 -7.61
C GLY A 122 -25.42 -0.88 -6.80
N LEU A 123 -25.54 0.18 -6.00
CA LEU A 123 -24.40 0.75 -5.25
C LEU A 123 -24.01 -0.10 -4.05
N THR A 124 -24.97 -0.87 -3.54
CA THR A 124 -24.86 -1.78 -2.40
C THR A 124 -24.19 -3.11 -2.76
N ASP A 125 -24.14 -3.45 -4.04
CA ASP A 125 -23.83 -4.81 -4.49
C ASP A 125 -22.33 -5.06 -4.57
N GLY A 126 -21.85 -6.08 -3.86
CA GLY A 126 -20.47 -6.56 -3.89
C GLY A 126 -20.35 -7.97 -4.47
N LYS A 127 -19.10 -8.44 -4.63
CA LYS A 127 -18.77 -9.74 -5.25
C LYS A 127 -19.40 -10.96 -4.54
N LYS A 128 -19.79 -10.83 -3.26
CA LYS A 128 -20.34 -11.92 -2.43
C LYS A 128 -21.63 -11.51 -1.70
N GLY A 129 -22.40 -10.59 -2.28
CA GLY A 129 -23.56 -9.97 -1.64
C GLY A 129 -23.28 -8.51 -1.27
N GLU A 130 -24.03 -7.96 -0.32
CA GLU A 130 -23.91 -6.55 0.06
C GLU A 130 -22.47 -6.18 0.51
N LYS A 131 -21.95 -5.04 0.01
CA LYS A 131 -20.63 -4.55 0.37
C LYS A 131 -20.56 -4.27 1.88
N GLU A 132 -19.38 -4.46 2.47
CA GLU A 132 -19.16 -4.27 3.92
C GLU A 132 -19.57 -2.87 4.40
N ASN A 133 -19.31 -1.82 3.61
CA ASN A 133 -19.70 -0.44 3.91
C ASN A 133 -21.21 -0.16 3.79
N TRP A 134 -22.02 -1.16 3.47
CA TRP A 134 -23.49 -1.09 3.51
C TRP A 134 -24.12 -2.13 4.46
N SER A 135 -23.30 -2.98 5.09
CA SER A 135 -23.79 -4.14 5.85
C SER A 135 -24.46 -3.78 7.18
N SER A 136 -24.06 -2.68 7.84
CA SER A 136 -24.66 -2.24 9.10
C SER A 136 -25.43 -0.92 8.95
N PRO A 137 -26.48 -0.67 9.77
CA PRO A 137 -27.23 0.59 9.72
C PRO A 137 -26.35 1.84 9.83
N ARG A 138 -25.28 1.78 10.63
CA ARG A 138 -24.33 2.90 10.79
C ARG A 138 -23.51 3.14 9.53
N GLN A 139 -23.03 2.08 8.87
CA GLN A 139 -22.27 2.21 7.63
C GLN A 139 -23.17 2.68 6.47
N ARG A 140 -24.40 2.15 6.38
CA ARG A 140 -25.42 2.65 5.44
C ARG A 140 -25.66 4.14 5.61
N MET A 141 -25.90 4.59 6.85
CA MET A 141 -26.09 6.01 7.15
C MET A 141 -24.91 6.87 6.66
N GLN A 142 -23.67 6.41 6.84
CA GLN A 142 -22.49 7.13 6.36
C GLN A 142 -22.46 7.18 4.83
N MET A 143 -22.79 6.08 4.16
CA MET A 143 -22.84 6.00 2.69
C MET A 143 -23.95 6.86 2.08
N LEU A 144 -25.15 6.85 2.66
CA LEU A 144 -26.27 7.69 2.25
C LEU A 144 -25.97 9.18 2.49
N TRP A 145 -25.37 9.50 3.64
CA TRP A 145 -24.99 10.87 3.96
C TRP A 145 -23.96 11.41 2.97
N ALA A 146 -22.91 10.64 2.66
CA ALA A 146 -21.89 11.05 1.70
C ALA A 146 -22.49 11.34 0.32
N ARG A 147 -23.39 10.48 -0.17
CA ARG A 147 -24.11 10.68 -1.45
C ARG A 147 -24.96 11.93 -1.47
N THR A 148 -25.76 12.12 -0.42
CA THR A 148 -26.66 13.28 -0.31
C THR A 148 -25.86 14.59 -0.27
N VAL A 149 -24.76 14.61 0.47
CA VAL A 149 -23.88 15.79 0.55
C VAL A 149 -23.15 16.03 -0.78
N SER A 150 -22.59 14.98 -1.39
CA SER A 150 -21.87 15.10 -2.67
C SER A 150 -22.79 15.64 -3.77
N ASP A 151 -24.01 15.13 -3.89
CA ASP A 151 -25.00 15.60 -4.85
C ASP A 151 -25.40 17.06 -4.59
N GLY A 152 -25.76 17.37 -3.33
CA GLY A 152 -26.16 18.72 -2.94
C GLY A 152 -25.08 19.78 -3.17
N VAL A 153 -23.82 19.47 -2.84
CA VAL A 153 -22.71 20.41 -3.07
C VAL A 153 -22.41 20.56 -4.56
N ARG A 154 -22.48 19.50 -5.37
CA ARG A 154 -22.30 19.58 -6.82
C ARG A 154 -23.38 20.43 -7.50
N ALA A 155 -24.62 20.30 -7.05
CA ALA A 155 -25.73 21.08 -7.58
C ALA A 155 -25.68 22.55 -7.15
N MET A 156 -25.42 22.82 -5.86
CA MET A 156 -25.50 24.18 -5.30
C MET A 156 -24.20 24.99 -5.46
N ALA A 157 -23.03 24.33 -5.38
CA ALA A 157 -21.72 24.98 -5.44
C ALA A 157 -20.70 24.13 -6.20
N PRO A 158 -20.88 23.92 -7.52
CA PRO A 158 -20.01 23.05 -8.34
C PRO A 158 -18.53 23.44 -8.30
N GLN A 159 -18.21 24.72 -8.02
CA GLN A 159 -16.85 25.23 -7.87
C GLN A 159 -16.05 24.58 -6.73
N VAL A 160 -16.73 24.01 -5.72
CA VAL A 160 -16.04 23.25 -4.65
C VAL A 160 -15.42 21.98 -5.23
N CYS A 161 -16.18 21.30 -6.08
CA CYS A 161 -15.81 20.04 -6.71
C CYS A 161 -14.82 20.27 -7.86
N ALA A 162 -15.10 21.25 -8.73
CA ALA A 162 -14.24 21.67 -9.84
C ALA A 162 -13.59 20.51 -10.62
N GLY A 163 -14.38 19.49 -10.97
CA GLY A 163 -13.93 18.32 -11.73
C GLY A 163 -13.23 17.23 -10.90
N LYS A 164 -13.08 17.39 -9.59
CA LYS A 164 -12.58 16.34 -8.70
C LYS A 164 -13.66 15.26 -8.55
N TYR A 165 -13.24 14.01 -8.67
CA TYR A 165 -14.12 12.88 -8.42
C TYR A 165 -14.47 12.79 -6.94
N THR A 166 -15.64 12.25 -6.64
CA THR A 166 -16.03 11.85 -5.29
C THR A 166 -16.13 10.33 -5.23
N PRO A 167 -16.11 9.75 -4.02
CA PRO A 167 -16.10 8.30 -3.86
C PRO A 167 -17.31 7.63 -4.50
N GLU A 168 -18.42 8.37 -4.56
CA GLU A 168 -19.68 7.92 -5.12
C GLU A 168 -19.63 7.76 -6.65
N ASP A 169 -18.74 8.47 -7.35
CA ASP A 169 -18.60 8.39 -8.82
C ASP A 169 -18.09 7.02 -9.29
N PHE A 170 -17.38 6.30 -8.41
CA PHE A 170 -16.81 4.97 -8.68
C PHE A 170 -17.74 3.83 -8.23
N GLY A 171 -19.00 4.16 -7.88
CA GLY A 171 -19.97 3.24 -7.30
C GLY A 171 -20.64 2.27 -8.27
N ARG A 172 -20.58 2.51 -9.59
CA ARG A 172 -20.93 1.48 -10.57
C ARG A 172 -19.76 0.51 -10.73
N ASN A 173 -20.08 -0.77 -10.78
CA ASN A 173 -19.17 -1.79 -11.30
C ASN A 173 -18.69 -1.36 -12.71
N LEU A 174 -17.54 -0.68 -12.78
CA LEU A 174 -16.72 -0.59 -13.98
C LEU A 174 -16.03 -1.93 -14.29
N ASP A 175 -16.30 -2.95 -13.47
CA ASP A 175 -15.84 -4.33 -13.60
C ASP A 175 -16.68 -5.16 -14.59
N ALA A 176 -17.74 -4.58 -15.19
CA ALA A 176 -18.35 -5.16 -16.38
C ALA A 176 -17.56 -4.67 -17.60
N ASP A 177 -16.67 -5.52 -18.09
CA ASP A 177 -15.86 -5.40 -19.31
C ASP A 177 -14.54 -4.61 -19.20
N HIS A 178 -13.59 -5.09 -18.38
CA HIS A 178 -12.20 -5.24 -18.85
C HIS A 178 -11.35 -6.08 -17.89
N ASP A 179 -10.87 -7.21 -18.39
CA ASP A 179 -9.67 -7.86 -17.88
C ASP A 179 -8.49 -6.92 -18.21
N PRO A 180 -7.71 -6.41 -17.26
CA PRO A 180 -6.56 -5.58 -17.59
C PRO A 180 -5.48 -6.47 -18.18
N GLN A 181 -5.51 -6.67 -19.50
CA GLN A 181 -4.32 -7.08 -20.21
C GLN A 181 -3.31 -5.94 -20.06
N VAL A 182 -2.30 -6.18 -19.23
CA VAL A 182 -1.06 -5.42 -19.24
C VAL A 182 -0.44 -5.64 -20.62
N VAL A 183 -0.72 -4.72 -21.55
CA VAL A 183 -0.04 -4.66 -22.84
C VAL A 183 1.23 -3.83 -22.62
N ASP A 184 2.38 -4.51 -22.61
CA ASP A 184 3.68 -3.84 -22.74
C ASP A 184 3.67 -2.99 -24.01
N GLY A 185 3.79 -1.67 -23.83
CA GLY A 185 3.70 -0.71 -24.92
C GLY A 185 4.86 -0.85 -25.91
N GLN A 186 4.61 -1.51 -27.04
CA GLN A 186 5.38 -1.26 -28.26
C GLN A 186 4.88 0.04 -28.90
N VAL A 187 5.79 0.99 -29.07
CA VAL A 187 5.57 2.25 -29.79
C VAL A 187 5.32 1.92 -31.25
N VAL A 188 4.08 2.12 -31.71
CA VAL A 188 3.72 2.09 -33.13
C VAL A 188 3.36 3.52 -33.55
N GLU A 189 4.12 4.06 -34.49
CA GLU A 189 3.83 5.33 -35.16
C GLU A 189 2.49 5.25 -35.90
N ILE A 190 1.58 6.18 -35.59
CA ILE A 190 0.27 6.29 -36.22
C ILE A 190 0.38 7.26 -37.41
N SER A 191 0.01 6.79 -38.60
CA SER A 191 -0.44 7.63 -39.72
C SER A 191 -1.92 7.33 -40.01
N THR A 192 -2.79 8.33 -39.82
CA THR A 192 -4.19 8.39 -40.31
C THR A 192 -4.22 8.88 -41.78
N PRO A 193 -5.31 8.77 -42.60
CA PRO A 193 -6.77 8.76 -42.29
C PRO A 193 -7.62 7.90 -43.31
N PRO A 194 -8.94 8.13 -43.62
CA PRO A 194 -10.11 8.62 -42.85
C PRO A 194 -11.36 7.66 -42.89
N ALA A 195 -12.41 8.12 -42.21
CA ALA A 195 -13.71 7.52 -41.88
C ALA A 195 -14.67 7.16 -43.04
N THR A 196 -15.64 6.27 -42.76
CA THR A 196 -16.97 6.20 -43.41
C THR A 196 -18.02 5.70 -42.40
N VAL A 197 -19.26 6.16 -42.56
CA VAL A 197 -20.35 6.25 -41.57
C VAL A 197 -21.51 5.29 -41.91
N GLU A 198 -22.01 4.52 -40.92
CA GLU A 198 -23.40 4.00 -40.65
C GLU A 198 -24.25 3.26 -41.75
N PRO A 199 -25.45 2.63 -41.46
CA PRO A 199 -26.23 2.43 -40.20
C PRO A 199 -26.95 1.04 -39.96
N LEU A 200 -27.43 0.84 -38.71
CA LEU A 200 -28.69 0.24 -38.16
C LEU A 200 -29.32 -1.14 -38.55
N ARG A 201 -29.89 -1.76 -37.47
CA ARG A 201 -31.15 -2.58 -37.34
C ARG A 201 -31.00 -4.11 -37.53
N ASN A 202 -31.52 -5.06 -36.72
CA ASN A 202 -32.76 -5.16 -35.92
C ASN A 202 -32.75 -6.40 -34.98
N LYS A 203 -33.50 -6.39 -33.85
CA LYS A 203 -34.04 -7.56 -33.11
C LYS A 203 -35.48 -7.85 -33.58
N PRO A 204 -36.06 -9.06 -33.41
CA PRO A 204 -36.95 -9.41 -32.25
C PRO A 204 -36.80 -10.88 -31.77
N ALA A 205 -36.97 -11.26 -30.48
CA ALA A 205 -38.14 -11.43 -29.59
C ALA A 205 -38.86 -12.80 -29.65
N GLY A 206 -39.19 -13.36 -28.46
CA GLY A 206 -40.15 -14.44 -28.19
C GLY A 206 -39.53 -15.78 -27.73
N THR A 207 -39.94 -16.52 -26.70
CA THR A 207 -40.95 -16.45 -25.60
C THR A 207 -40.84 -17.80 -24.83
N ASP A 208 -41.06 -17.78 -23.51
CA ASP A 208 -41.21 -18.92 -22.54
C ASP A 208 -42.39 -19.88 -22.90
N PRO A 209 -42.79 -20.95 -22.13
CA PRO A 209 -42.54 -21.25 -20.70
C PRO A 209 -42.52 -22.75 -20.22
N ALA A 210 -42.41 -22.89 -18.88
CA ALA A 210 -42.83 -24.02 -17.99
C ALA A 210 -41.89 -25.25 -17.90
N GLY A 211 -41.61 -25.87 -16.75
CA GLY A 211 -42.08 -25.77 -15.36
C GLY A 211 -41.47 -26.92 -14.52
N MET A 212 -41.93 -27.06 -13.27
CA MET A 212 -41.72 -28.17 -12.29
C MET A 212 -40.75 -27.95 -11.09
N GLU A 213 -41.37 -27.54 -9.98
CA GLU A 213 -41.45 -28.20 -8.66
C GLU A 213 -40.23 -28.87 -7.98
N ALA A 214 -39.95 -28.33 -6.78
CA ALA A 214 -39.82 -28.99 -5.47
C ALA A 214 -38.87 -30.18 -5.26
N SER A 215 -37.91 -30.00 -4.35
CA SER A 215 -37.73 -30.93 -3.21
C SER A 215 -36.88 -30.31 -2.10
N GLN A 216 -37.39 -30.48 -0.87
CA GLN A 216 -36.69 -30.29 0.40
C GLN A 216 -35.63 -31.38 0.60
N ALA A 217 -34.54 -31.06 1.29
CA ALA A 217 -34.02 -31.91 2.38
C ALA A 217 -32.97 -31.16 3.19
N ALA A 218 -33.29 -30.93 4.47
CA ALA A 218 -32.29 -30.75 5.51
C ALA A 218 -31.53 -32.07 5.68
N SER A 219 -30.21 -31.98 5.88
CA SER A 219 -29.49 -32.99 6.64
C SER A 219 -28.42 -32.31 7.47
N ASP A 220 -28.67 -32.32 8.78
CA ASP A 220 -27.67 -32.13 9.82
C ASP A 220 -27.22 -33.55 10.23
N SER A 221 -25.94 -33.85 10.10
CA SER A 221 -25.27 -34.95 10.83
C SER A 221 -23.76 -34.83 10.69
N THR A 222 -23.14 -34.70 11.85
CA THR A 222 -21.72 -34.67 12.15
C THR A 222 -20.95 -35.92 11.71
N ALA A 223 -19.81 -35.70 11.03
CA ALA A 223 -18.66 -36.61 11.06
C ALA A 223 -17.36 -35.79 10.98
N VAL A 224 -16.41 -36.22 11.81
CA VAL A 224 -15.17 -35.53 12.22
C VAL A 224 -14.09 -35.59 11.13
N GLY A 225 -13.41 -34.48 10.90
CA GLY A 225 -12.07 -34.46 10.29
C GLY A 225 -11.91 -33.59 9.04
N SER A 226 -11.87 -32.25 9.21
CA SER A 226 -11.19 -31.25 8.35
C SER A 226 -11.86 -29.87 8.44
N ARG A 227 -12.05 -29.33 9.65
CA ARG A 227 -12.40 -27.91 9.77
C ARG A 227 -11.15 -27.09 9.46
N GLU A 228 -11.25 -26.22 8.47
CA GLU A 228 -10.29 -25.15 8.21
C GLU A 228 -10.08 -24.32 9.49
N CYS A 229 -8.90 -23.72 9.63
CA CYS A 229 -8.53 -22.92 10.80
C CYS A 229 -9.55 -21.80 11.08
N THR A 230 -9.87 -21.62 12.35
CA THR A 230 -10.86 -20.64 12.78
C THR A 230 -10.38 -19.21 12.50
N ALA A 231 -11.31 -18.25 12.41
CA ALA A 231 -10.97 -16.84 12.20
C ALA A 231 -10.01 -16.30 13.27
N ASN A 232 -10.21 -16.71 14.53
CA ASN A 232 -9.35 -16.32 15.65
C ASN A 232 -7.93 -16.88 15.51
N GLN A 233 -7.79 -18.16 15.13
CA GLN A 233 -6.47 -18.77 14.91
C GLN A 233 -5.71 -18.07 13.78
N ARG A 234 -6.40 -17.69 12.70
CA ARG A 234 -5.78 -16.96 11.58
C ARG A 234 -5.24 -15.61 12.01
N VAL A 235 -6.04 -14.83 12.74
CA VAL A 235 -5.62 -13.53 13.26
C VAL A 235 -4.42 -13.69 14.20
N GLN A 236 -4.43 -14.68 15.08
CA GLN A 236 -3.35 -14.90 16.03
C GLN A 236 -2.04 -15.33 15.34
N ILE A 237 -2.10 -16.13 14.28
CA ILE A 237 -0.91 -16.54 13.51
C ILE A 237 -0.29 -15.33 12.80
N GLU A 238 -1.11 -14.46 12.19
CA GLU A 238 -0.60 -13.25 11.51
C GLU A 238 0.03 -12.27 12.50
N ILE A 239 -0.59 -12.08 13.69
CA ILE A 239 -0.01 -11.27 14.77
C ILE A 239 1.39 -11.79 15.13
N TYR A 240 1.54 -13.09 15.36
CA TYR A 240 2.86 -13.65 15.71
C TYR A 240 3.87 -13.61 14.56
N PHE A 241 3.43 -13.71 13.31
CA PHE A 241 4.33 -13.52 12.16
C PHE A 241 4.86 -12.09 12.07
N ASP A 242 4.04 -11.11 12.43
CA ASP A 242 4.43 -9.71 12.48
C ASP A 242 5.31 -9.43 13.71
N GLU A 243 4.95 -9.90 14.90
CA GLU A 243 5.74 -9.74 16.13
C GLU A 243 7.13 -10.36 16.05
N LEU A 244 7.25 -11.53 15.41
CA LEU A 244 8.53 -12.20 15.20
C LEU A 244 9.28 -11.70 13.96
N LEU A 245 8.74 -10.69 13.25
CA LEU A 245 9.30 -10.07 12.06
C LEU A 245 9.67 -11.09 10.96
N LEU A 246 8.84 -12.12 10.75
CA LEU A 246 9.09 -13.10 9.68
C LEU A 246 8.87 -12.45 8.32
N ASN A 247 9.84 -12.60 7.42
CA ASN A 247 9.72 -12.18 6.03
C ASN A 247 8.83 -13.16 5.22
N ALA A 248 8.43 -12.77 4.00
CA ALA A 248 7.51 -13.57 3.18
C ALA A 248 8.04 -15.00 2.89
N GLU A 249 9.33 -15.14 2.58
CA GLU A 249 9.96 -16.44 2.33
C GLU A 249 9.94 -17.35 3.58
N GLN A 250 10.14 -16.78 4.77
CA GLN A 250 10.08 -17.51 6.04
C GLN A 250 8.64 -17.93 6.38
N ARG A 251 7.65 -17.07 6.15
CA ARG A 251 6.22 -17.41 6.32
C ARG A 251 5.83 -18.55 5.39
N ASP A 252 6.21 -18.48 4.12
CA ASP A 252 5.95 -19.51 3.13
C ASP A 252 6.65 -20.83 3.47
N ALA A 253 7.88 -20.79 3.95
CA ALA A 253 8.60 -21.98 4.41
C ALA A 253 7.91 -22.66 5.60
N VAL A 254 7.34 -21.88 6.54
CA VAL A 254 6.61 -22.38 7.71
C VAL A 254 5.28 -23.04 7.30
N LEU A 255 4.59 -22.48 6.30
CA LEU A 255 3.35 -23.02 5.75
C LEU A 255 3.60 -24.26 4.89
N ARG A 256 4.64 -24.24 4.04
CA ARG A 256 5.03 -25.37 3.18
C ARG A 256 5.41 -26.61 3.98
N LYS A 257 6.06 -26.45 5.14
CA LYS A 257 6.34 -27.57 6.08
C LYS A 257 5.08 -28.28 6.58
N ARG A 258 3.92 -27.62 6.51
CA ARG A 258 2.61 -28.15 6.88
C ARG A 258 1.75 -28.52 5.66
N GLY A 259 2.35 -28.50 4.46
CA GLY A 259 1.68 -28.87 3.21
C GLY A 259 0.67 -27.84 2.72
N VAL A 260 0.71 -26.61 3.23
CA VAL A 260 -0.26 -25.55 2.87
C VAL A 260 0.45 -24.35 2.26
N GLY A 261 -0.22 -23.67 1.32
CA GLY A 261 0.31 -22.46 0.67
C GLY A 261 -0.14 -21.15 1.31
N VAL A 262 -1.17 -21.19 2.16
CA VAL A 262 -1.76 -20.00 2.79
C VAL A 262 -2.30 -20.37 4.17
N VAL A 263 -2.28 -19.41 5.10
CA VAL A 263 -2.72 -19.60 6.50
C VAL A 263 -4.14 -20.15 6.57
N ARG A 264 -5.05 -19.70 5.69
CA ARG A 264 -6.45 -20.16 5.63
C ARG A 264 -6.61 -21.67 5.38
N SER A 265 -5.63 -22.29 4.73
CA SER A 265 -5.67 -23.71 4.39
C SER A 265 -5.14 -24.60 5.51
N LEU A 266 -4.69 -24.03 6.62
CA LEU A 266 -4.36 -24.80 7.82
C LEU A 266 -5.63 -25.45 8.37
N THR A 267 -5.52 -26.70 8.79
CA THR A 267 -6.54 -27.31 9.66
C THR A 267 -6.45 -26.70 11.07
N VAL A 268 -7.52 -26.81 11.86
CA VAL A 268 -7.52 -26.37 13.28
C VAL A 268 -6.32 -26.95 14.04
N ALA A 269 -6.04 -28.25 13.85
CA ALA A 269 -4.91 -28.92 14.51
C ALA A 269 -3.53 -28.37 14.08
N GLN A 270 -3.35 -28.11 12.78
CA GLN A 270 -2.11 -27.51 12.27
C GLN A 270 -1.93 -26.05 12.72
N ALA A 271 -3.04 -25.33 12.87
CA ALA A 271 -3.04 -23.96 13.38
C ALA A 271 -2.67 -23.92 14.87
N ASP A 272 -3.23 -24.81 15.69
CA ASP A 272 -2.88 -24.93 17.12
C ASP A 272 -1.40 -25.31 17.32
N GLU A 273 -0.90 -26.26 16.53
CA GLU A 273 0.52 -26.64 16.57
C GLU A 273 1.43 -25.48 16.16
N LEU A 274 1.03 -24.71 15.14
CA LEU A 274 1.79 -23.54 14.68
C LEU A 274 1.79 -22.43 15.74
N LEU A 275 0.63 -22.12 16.33
CA LEU A 275 0.52 -21.14 17.41
C LEU A 275 1.40 -21.51 18.60
N ALA A 276 1.34 -22.76 19.05
CA ALA A 276 2.20 -23.25 20.14
C ALA A 276 3.70 -23.18 19.79
N ALA A 277 4.08 -23.30 18.51
CA ALA A 277 5.46 -23.14 18.07
C ALA A 277 5.90 -21.66 18.03
N LEU A 278 5.02 -20.77 17.59
CA LEU A 278 5.26 -19.32 17.54
C LEU A 278 5.32 -18.73 18.95
N GLU A 279 4.42 -19.13 19.85
CA GLU A 279 4.42 -18.76 21.27
C GLU A 279 5.71 -19.19 21.98
N ARG A 280 6.16 -20.44 21.76
CA ARG A 280 7.43 -20.91 22.31
C ARG A 280 8.61 -20.08 21.81
N LYS A 281 8.59 -19.67 20.54
CA LYS A 281 9.65 -18.84 19.95
C LYS A 281 9.62 -17.40 20.48
N ALA A 282 8.42 -16.82 20.63
CA ALA A 282 8.24 -15.52 21.27
C ALA A 282 8.69 -15.53 22.74
N ALA A 283 8.33 -16.58 23.49
CA ALA A 283 8.78 -16.77 24.87
C ALA A 283 10.31 -16.98 24.97
N GLN A 284 10.94 -17.64 23.99
CA GLN A 284 12.40 -17.78 23.94
C GLN A 284 13.11 -16.47 23.61
N MET A 285 12.51 -15.59 22.79
CA MET A 285 13.02 -14.25 22.53
C MET A 285 12.94 -13.38 23.80
N LEU A 286 11.79 -13.38 24.49
CA LEU A 286 11.60 -12.68 25.76
C LEU A 286 12.51 -13.22 26.88
N ALA A 287 12.71 -14.54 26.96
CA ALA A 287 13.62 -15.15 27.94
C ALA A 287 15.11 -14.98 27.56
N GLY A 288 15.41 -14.78 26.28
CA GLY A 288 16.74 -14.43 25.76
C GLY A 288 17.12 -12.97 26.06
N GLU A 289 16.13 -12.06 26.05
CA GLU A 289 16.29 -10.68 26.49
C GLU A 289 16.55 -10.56 28.00
N SER A 290 16.06 -11.51 28.81
CA SER A 290 16.31 -11.56 30.27
C SER A 290 17.65 -12.20 30.69
N LYS A 291 18.52 -12.59 29.73
CA LYS A 291 19.84 -13.20 30.00
C LYS A 291 20.99 -12.52 29.25
N GLN A 292 20.98 -11.19 29.17
CA GLN A 292 22.20 -10.39 29.01
C GLN A 292 22.34 -9.43 30.19
N PRO A 293 23.56 -9.26 30.74
CA PRO A 293 23.76 -8.48 31.95
C PRO A 293 23.43 -7.01 31.68
N GLU A 294 22.76 -6.41 32.65
CA GLU A 294 22.54 -4.96 32.78
C GLU A 294 23.88 -4.21 32.66
N ASP A 295 24.21 -3.73 31.46
CA ASP A 295 25.02 -2.52 31.24
C ASP A 295 25.08 -2.19 29.74
N ALA A 296 24.04 -1.50 29.24
CA ALA A 296 24.08 -0.93 27.89
C ALA A 296 23.28 0.37 27.81
N ASN A 297 23.48 1.27 28.78
CA ASN A 297 23.20 2.69 28.57
C ASN A 297 24.31 3.60 29.10
N GLN A 298 25.56 3.23 28.78
CA GLN A 298 26.68 4.15 28.75
C GLN A 298 27.41 3.94 27.42
N THR A 299 27.42 4.97 26.59
CA THR A 299 28.26 5.05 25.39
C THR A 299 29.72 5.14 25.84
N PRO A 300 30.60 4.15 25.59
CA PRO A 300 32.02 4.34 25.83
C PRO A 300 32.58 5.04 24.60
N VAL A 301 32.61 6.37 24.64
CA VAL A 301 33.12 7.23 23.54
C VAL A 301 34.64 7.11 23.38
N SER A 302 35.34 6.27 24.16
CA SER A 302 36.79 6.08 24.06
C SER A 302 37.28 4.69 24.53
N GLY A 303 36.57 3.62 24.17
CA GLY A 303 36.97 2.23 24.45
C GLY A 303 37.59 1.48 23.26
N PRO A 304 38.26 0.34 23.48
CA PRO A 304 38.69 -0.56 22.40
C PRO A 304 37.46 -1.06 21.60
N ALA A 305 37.67 -1.40 20.33
CA ALA A 305 36.61 -1.87 19.44
C ALA A 305 35.89 -3.09 20.03
N SER A 306 34.56 -3.12 19.89
CA SER A 306 33.79 -4.23 20.43
C SER A 306 34.10 -5.51 19.67
N GLN A 307 34.02 -6.66 20.34
CA GLN A 307 34.24 -7.96 19.70
C GLN A 307 33.31 -8.18 18.49
N VAL A 308 32.12 -7.60 18.52
CA VAL A 308 31.14 -7.61 17.41
C VAL A 308 31.67 -6.84 16.19
N GLN A 309 32.26 -5.66 16.37
CA GLN A 309 32.85 -4.87 15.29
C GLN A 309 34.09 -5.54 14.69
N ILE A 310 34.92 -6.16 15.53
CA ILE A 310 36.09 -6.93 15.10
C ILE A 310 35.67 -8.14 14.29
N ASP A 311 34.63 -8.85 14.73
CA ASP A 311 34.09 -10.00 14.01
C ASP A 311 33.45 -9.60 12.67
N GLU A 312 32.72 -8.50 12.62
CA GLU A 312 32.14 -7.97 11.37
C GLU A 312 33.23 -7.60 10.34
N LEU A 313 34.30 -6.95 10.78
CA LEU A 313 35.43 -6.62 9.90
C LEU A 313 36.17 -7.89 9.44
N LYS A 314 36.46 -8.82 10.36
CA LYS A 314 37.31 -9.99 10.09
C LYS A 314 36.61 -11.12 9.36
N LYS A 315 35.36 -11.42 9.74
CA LYS A 315 34.63 -12.61 9.26
C LYS A 315 33.68 -12.29 8.13
N THR A 316 33.25 -11.03 7.99
CA THR A 316 32.23 -10.65 7.00
C THR A 316 32.80 -9.74 5.92
N LEU A 317 33.33 -8.57 6.30
CA LEU A 317 33.68 -7.53 5.32
C LEU A 317 35.00 -7.79 4.59
N LEU A 318 36.07 -8.20 5.30
CA LEU A 318 37.36 -8.50 4.66
C LEU A 318 37.28 -9.66 3.66
N PRO A 319 36.64 -10.81 3.96
CA PRO A 319 36.47 -11.89 2.98
C PRO A 319 35.60 -11.48 1.78
N ALA A 320 34.50 -10.77 2.02
CA ALA A 320 33.62 -10.30 0.96
C ALA A 320 34.36 -9.35 -0.01
N LEU A 321 35.14 -8.40 0.53
CA LEU A 321 35.92 -7.46 -0.28
C LEU A 321 37.08 -8.14 -1.02
N ALA A 322 37.72 -9.16 -0.44
CA ALA A 322 38.75 -9.92 -1.13
C ALA A 322 38.21 -10.60 -2.40
N GLN A 323 36.93 -11.00 -2.37
CA GLN A 323 36.27 -11.66 -3.49
C GLN A 323 35.69 -10.69 -4.52
N SER A 324 35.10 -9.57 -4.08
CA SER A 324 34.42 -8.63 -4.99
C SER A 324 35.29 -7.47 -5.48
N HIS A 325 36.18 -6.94 -4.64
CA HIS A 325 36.95 -5.72 -4.94
C HIS A 325 38.36 -5.74 -4.33
N PRO A 326 39.33 -6.41 -5.00
CA PRO A 326 40.70 -6.57 -4.51
C PRO A 326 41.42 -5.24 -4.17
N ASP A 327 41.12 -4.16 -4.91
CA ASP A 327 41.70 -2.84 -4.69
C ASP A 327 41.22 -2.19 -3.38
N LEU A 328 39.94 -2.37 -3.04
CA LEU A 328 39.37 -1.89 -1.77
C LEU A 328 39.88 -2.73 -0.60
N TYR A 329 40.02 -4.04 -0.80
CA TYR A 329 40.65 -4.94 0.17
C TYR A 329 42.10 -4.53 0.50
N ALA A 330 42.91 -4.20 -0.51
CA ALA A 330 44.28 -3.73 -0.32
C ALA A 330 44.34 -2.40 0.46
N LYS A 331 43.48 -1.44 0.12
CA LYS A 331 43.39 -0.13 0.80
C LYS A 331 42.91 -0.27 2.25
N LEU A 332 41.93 -1.15 2.51
CA LEU A 332 41.42 -1.42 3.85
C LEU A 332 42.47 -2.10 4.72
N THR A 333 43.19 -3.09 4.17
CA THR A 333 44.28 -3.78 4.86
C THR A 333 45.44 -2.82 5.17
N ALA A 334 45.76 -1.89 4.26
CA ALA A 334 46.76 -0.86 4.49
C ALA A 334 46.34 0.13 5.60
N LYS A 335 45.06 0.56 5.62
CA LYS A 335 44.52 1.38 6.71
C LYS A 335 44.53 0.65 8.06
N ILE A 336 44.14 -0.62 8.11
CA ILE A 336 44.17 -1.41 9.35
C ILE A 336 45.61 -1.55 9.86
N ARG A 337 46.59 -1.78 8.97
CA ARG A 337 48.01 -1.82 9.35
C ARG A 337 48.53 -0.47 9.86
N ALA A 338 48.02 0.65 9.38
CA ALA A 338 48.37 1.97 9.88
C ALA A 338 47.92 2.20 11.33
N PHE A 339 46.90 1.46 11.80
CA PHE A 339 46.44 1.45 13.18
C PHE A 339 47.03 0.30 14.02
N GLY A 340 47.96 -0.49 13.46
CA GLY A 340 48.52 -1.67 14.11
C GLY A 340 47.78 -2.95 13.72
N LYS A 341 47.06 -3.57 14.66
CA LYS A 341 46.23 -4.75 14.42
C LYS A 341 44.74 -4.40 14.52
N LEU A 342 43.88 -5.28 13.99
CA LEU A 342 42.43 -5.11 14.05
C LEU A 342 41.89 -4.99 15.50
N ALA A 343 42.60 -5.58 16.47
CA ALA A 343 42.29 -5.51 17.90
C ALA A 343 42.68 -4.19 18.57
N ASP A 344 43.51 -3.37 17.91
CA ASP A 344 44.01 -2.09 18.43
C ASP A 344 43.13 -0.90 18.01
N LEU A 345 42.09 -1.17 17.22
CA LEU A 345 41.11 -0.15 16.81
C LEU A 345 40.27 0.29 18.01
N THR A 346 40.00 1.59 18.09
CA THR A 346 38.96 2.11 19.00
C THR A 346 37.56 1.82 18.44
N PHE A 347 36.56 1.86 19.30
CA PHE A 347 35.16 1.68 18.93
C PHE A 347 34.70 2.62 17.81
N GLU A 348 35.12 3.89 17.86
CA GLU A 348 34.76 4.88 16.84
C GLU A 348 35.49 4.63 15.51
N GLN A 349 36.78 4.29 15.56
CA GLN A 349 37.56 3.95 14.37
C GLN A 349 36.99 2.70 13.67
N ALA A 350 36.65 1.66 14.42
CA ALA A 350 36.04 0.46 13.87
C ALA A 350 34.67 0.75 13.24
N ARG A 351 33.81 1.53 13.92
CA ARG A 351 32.51 1.96 13.40
C ARG A 351 32.65 2.78 12.11
N SER A 352 33.53 3.77 12.10
CA SER A 352 33.77 4.60 10.92
C SER A 352 34.30 3.78 9.75
N LEU A 353 35.14 2.78 10.01
CA LEU A 353 35.72 1.93 8.97
C LEU A 353 34.66 1.00 8.37
N ILE A 354 33.83 0.38 9.20
CA ILE A 354 32.69 -0.45 8.77
C ILE A 354 31.73 0.36 7.89
N GLN A 355 31.40 1.58 8.30
CA GLN A 355 30.49 2.44 7.55
C GLN A 355 31.08 2.87 6.20
N GLN A 356 32.35 3.29 6.16
CA GLN A 356 33.03 3.64 4.90
C GLN A 356 33.11 2.48 3.92
N VAL A 357 33.35 1.26 4.42
CA VAL A 357 33.39 0.05 3.59
C VAL A 357 32.01 -0.26 3.02
N LYS A 358 30.95 -0.21 3.84
CA LYS A 358 29.57 -0.44 3.36
C LYS A 358 29.16 0.56 2.29
N THR A 359 29.46 1.84 2.47
CA THR A 359 29.14 2.88 1.47
C THR A 359 29.91 2.68 0.17
N LYS A 360 31.22 2.40 0.23
CA LYS A 360 32.03 2.19 -0.99
C LYS A 360 31.73 0.87 -1.69
N ASN A 361 31.36 -0.17 -0.95
CA ASN A 361 30.92 -1.43 -1.52
C ASN A 361 29.57 -1.27 -2.26
N LEU A 362 28.66 -0.44 -1.73
CA LEU A 362 27.43 -0.06 -2.42
C LEU A 362 27.74 0.74 -3.69
N GLU A 363 28.60 1.76 -3.63
CA GLU A 363 29.00 2.54 -4.81
C GLU A 363 29.63 1.66 -5.90
N ALA A 364 30.50 0.72 -5.52
CA ALA A 364 31.13 -0.22 -6.46
C ALA A 364 30.12 -1.26 -7.01
N PHE A 365 29.18 -1.72 -6.20
CA PHE A 365 28.07 -2.58 -6.63
C PHE A 365 27.18 -1.88 -7.67
N PHE A 366 26.79 -0.63 -7.41
CA PHE A 366 26.00 0.15 -8.37
C PHE A 366 26.78 0.47 -9.65
N ALA A 367 28.09 0.76 -9.56
CA ALA A 367 28.93 0.94 -10.74
C ALA A 367 29.00 -0.34 -11.59
N ALA A 368 29.19 -1.51 -10.96
CA ALA A 368 29.24 -2.80 -11.66
C ALA A 368 27.88 -3.22 -12.26
N SER A 369 26.76 -2.89 -11.60
CA SER A 369 25.42 -3.17 -12.13
C SER A 369 24.96 -2.21 -13.24
N LEU A 370 25.66 -1.09 -13.45
CA LEU A 370 25.33 -0.09 -14.47
C LEU A 370 26.20 -0.18 -15.73
N GLU A 371 27.25 -1.01 -15.76
CA GLU A 371 27.97 -1.32 -16.99
C GLU A 371 27.13 -2.29 -17.85
N LYS A 372 26.65 -1.80 -19.01
CA LYS A 372 25.92 -2.60 -20.01
C LYS A 372 26.73 -3.84 -20.40
N PRO A 373 26.09 -5.00 -20.65
CA PRO A 373 26.79 -6.16 -21.17
C PRO A 373 27.35 -5.82 -22.56
N VAL A 374 28.67 -5.87 -22.70
CA VAL A 374 29.35 -5.78 -23.99
C VAL A 374 28.94 -7.02 -24.79
N LEU A 375 28.13 -6.82 -25.83
CA LEU A 375 27.87 -7.82 -26.85
C LEU A 375 29.21 -8.16 -27.52
N THR A 376 29.77 -9.32 -27.21
CA THR A 376 30.89 -9.89 -27.96
C THR A 376 30.40 -10.22 -29.36
N ALA A 377 30.75 -9.39 -30.33
CA ALA A 377 30.57 -9.67 -31.75
C ALA A 377 31.50 -10.85 -32.13
N SER A 378 30.90 -11.99 -32.48
CA SER A 378 31.59 -13.10 -33.10
C SER A 378 32.20 -12.64 -34.43
N ALA A 379 33.52 -12.76 -34.54
CA ALA A 379 34.25 -12.50 -35.77
C ALA A 379 33.88 -13.55 -36.82
N VAL A 380 33.39 -13.05 -37.96
CA VAL A 380 33.35 -13.75 -39.24
C VAL A 380 34.80 -13.92 -39.72
N THR A 381 35.20 -15.16 -39.96
CA THR A 381 36.36 -15.48 -40.82
C THR A 381 35.88 -16.45 -41.89
N ASP A 382 35.64 -15.89 -43.08
CA ASP A 382 35.78 -16.58 -44.38
C ASP A 382 37.12 -16.10 -44.98
N PRO A 383 37.82 -16.96 -45.73
CA PRO A 383 37.48 -17.14 -47.15
C PRO A 383 37.16 -18.58 -47.56
#